data_AF-A0AAD4TDW8-F1
#
_entry.id   AF-A0AAD4TDW8-F1
#
_cell.length_a   1.000
_cell.length_b   1.000
_cell.length_c   1.000
_cell.angle_alpha   90.00
_cell.angle_beta   90.00
_cell.angle_gamma   90.00
#
_symmetry.space_group_name_H-M   'P 1'
#
loop_
_entity.id
_entity.type
_entity.pdbx_description
1 polymer ?
#
loop_
_entity_poly.entity_id
_entity_poly.type
_entity_poly.pdbx_seq_one_letter_code
_entity_poly.pdbx_strand_id
1 'polypeptide(L)' 'MGIPNPKAAGGGGIVNDSPSNTSKRHQTDPSPLSFSEGERVLAYHDPLIYEAKVVTVEIKNPYDNTKEYLIHYK' A
#
# COMPACT_ATOMS: atom_id res chain seq x y z
N MET A 1 -39.07 30.82 29.50
CA MET A 1 -39.28 29.63 30.34
C MET A 1 -38.98 28.40 29.49
N GLY A 2 -37.93 27.65 29.80
CA GLY A 2 -37.54 26.42 29.09
C GLY A 2 -36.06 26.08 29.30
N ILE A 3 -35.70 25.57 30.48
CA ILE A 3 -34.40 24.94 30.77
C ILE A 3 -34.61 23.39 30.75
N PRO A 4 -33.54 22.58 30.73
CA PRO A 4 -33.05 21.76 29.62
C PRO A 4 -33.41 20.27 29.78
N ASN A 5 -33.08 19.42 28.79
CA ASN A 5 -32.92 17.98 29.06
C ASN A 5 -31.58 17.45 28.52
N PRO A 6 -30.70 16.93 29.39
CA PRO A 6 -29.43 16.34 29.03
C PRO A 6 -29.64 14.87 28.65
N LYS A 7 -29.10 14.43 27.51
CA LYS A 7 -29.00 12.99 27.24
C LYS A 7 -27.60 12.51 27.57
N ALA A 8 -27.55 11.72 28.63
CA ALA A 8 -26.42 10.94 29.09
C ALA A 8 -26.01 9.85 28.08
N ALA A 9 -24.70 9.55 28.07
CA ALA A 9 -24.03 8.26 27.82
C ALA A 9 -22.61 8.61 27.33
N GLY A 10 -21.52 8.28 27.99
CA GLY A 10 -21.23 6.98 28.59
C GLY A 10 -20.53 6.12 27.53
N GLY A 11 -19.20 6.03 27.61
CA GLY A 11 -18.35 5.20 26.75
C GLY A 11 -16.97 5.86 26.67
N GLY A 12 -15.97 5.44 27.46
CA GLY A 12 -15.49 4.07 27.55
C GLY A 12 -14.45 3.89 26.45
N GLY A 13 -13.17 4.02 26.81
CA GLY A 13 -12.06 4.01 25.85
C GLY A 13 -11.89 2.66 25.16
N ILE A 14 -11.32 2.72 23.96
CA ILE A 14 -10.59 1.60 23.36
C ILE A 14 -9.25 2.11 22.86
N VAL A 15 -8.20 1.76 23.61
CA VAL A 15 -6.82 1.75 23.11
C VAL A 15 -6.72 0.59 22.12
N ASN A 16 -6.39 0.88 20.86
CA ASN A 16 -6.18 -0.15 19.85
C ASN A 16 -4.69 -0.51 19.80
N ASP A 17 -4.23 -1.27 20.78
CA ASP A 17 -2.98 -2.03 20.69
C ASP A 17 -3.31 -3.44 20.17
N SER A 18 -3.20 -3.67 18.86
CA SER A 18 -3.07 -5.02 18.28
C SER A 18 -2.55 -4.95 16.83
N PRO A 19 -1.44 -5.65 16.50
CA PRO A 19 -0.95 -5.75 15.14
C PRO A 19 -1.78 -6.78 14.39
N SER A 20 -2.79 -6.32 13.65
CA SER A 20 -3.55 -7.21 12.77
C SER A 20 -2.75 -7.49 11.49
N ASN A 21 -2.02 -8.60 11.52
CA ASN A 21 -1.52 -9.28 10.33
C ASN A 21 -2.73 -9.72 9.48
N THR A 22 -3.23 -8.81 8.66
CA THR A 22 -4.24 -9.12 7.66
C THR A 22 -3.53 -9.21 6.32
N SER A 23 -3.22 -10.44 5.91
CA SER A 23 -2.90 -10.76 4.52
C SER A 23 -4.15 -10.50 3.66
N LYS A 24 -4.43 -9.23 3.36
CA LYS A 24 -5.40 -8.86 2.35
C LYS A 24 -4.84 -9.34 1.01
N ARG A 25 -5.31 -10.50 0.53
CA ARG A 25 -5.22 -10.84 -0.90
C ARG A 25 -6.04 -9.79 -1.65
N HIS A 26 -5.35 -8.73 -2.05
CA HIS A 26 -5.86 -7.71 -2.95
C HIS A 26 -6.03 -8.36 -4.33
N GLN A 27 -7.14 -9.06 -4.53
CA GLN A 27 -7.65 -9.28 -5.89
C GLN A 27 -8.42 -8.01 -6.26
N THR A 28 -7.66 -6.95 -6.52
CA THR A 28 -8.18 -5.77 -7.21
C THR A 28 -7.95 -5.98 -8.70
N ASP A 29 -8.94 -5.57 -9.51
CA ASP A 29 -8.73 -5.14 -10.90
C ASP A 29 -7.32 -4.58 -11.10
N PRO A 30 -6.70 -4.76 -12.29
CA PRO A 30 -5.34 -4.32 -12.56
C PRO A 30 -5.29 -2.78 -12.66
N SER A 31 -5.52 -2.10 -11.54
CA SER A 31 -4.91 -0.82 -11.26
C SER A 31 -3.44 -0.96 -11.60
N PRO A 32 -2.84 -0.02 -12.35
CA PRO A 32 -1.43 -0.11 -12.69
C PRO A 32 -0.64 -0.24 -11.39
N LEU A 33 -0.06 -1.42 -11.18
CA LEU A 33 0.76 -1.73 -10.02
C LEU A 33 1.92 -0.74 -10.04
N SER A 34 1.94 0.18 -9.08
CA SER A 34 2.99 1.17 -8.94
C SER A 34 3.86 0.84 -7.74
N PHE A 35 5.12 0.55 -8.00
CA PHE A 35 6.12 0.31 -6.96
C PHE A 35 6.81 1.61 -6.54
N SER A 36 7.37 1.63 -5.33
CA SER A 36 8.13 2.76 -4.79
C SER A 36 9.63 2.44 -4.72
N GLU A 37 10.46 3.49 -4.69
CA GLU A 37 11.90 3.32 -4.47
C GLU A 37 12.17 2.62 -3.13
N GLY A 38 13.08 1.65 -3.15
CA GLY A 38 13.42 0.86 -1.99
C GLY A 38 12.52 -0.36 -1.72
N GLU A 39 11.41 -0.50 -2.45
CA GLU A 39 10.49 -1.62 -2.30
C GLU A 39 11.12 -2.95 -2.74
N ARG A 40 10.82 -4.03 -2.00
CA ARG A 40 11.22 -5.38 -2.39
C ARG A 40 10.16 -5.98 -3.30
N VAL A 41 10.61 -6.48 -4.44
CA VAL A 41 9.74 -7.02 -5.49
C VAL A 41 10.25 -8.39 -5.94
N LEU A 42 9.37 -9.14 -6.59
CA LEU A 42 9.73 -10.36 -7.30
C LEU A 42 9.82 -10.01 -8.79
N ALA A 43 11.03 -10.12 -9.36
CA ALA A 43 11.29 -9.77 -10.75
C ALA A 43 11.38 -11.05 -11.60
N TYR A 44 10.63 -11.05 -12.70
CA TYR A 44 10.69 -12.12 -13.70
C TYR A 44 11.91 -11.91 -14.60
N HIS A 45 12.78 -12.92 -14.68
CA HIS A 45 13.94 -12.93 -15.56
C HIS A 45 14.09 -14.34 -16.16
N ASP A 46 13.89 -14.44 -17.48
CA ASP A 46 13.80 -15.72 -18.21
C ASP A 46 12.73 -16.64 -17.56
N PRO A 47 12.85 -18.00 -17.46
CA PRO A 47 11.78 -18.81 -16.86
C PRO A 47 11.73 -18.74 -15.32
N LEU A 48 12.52 -17.87 -14.69
CA LEU A 48 12.70 -17.81 -13.25
C LEU A 48 12.23 -16.47 -12.65
N ILE A 49 11.98 -16.50 -11.35
CA ILE A 49 11.57 -15.34 -10.56
C ILE A 49 12.60 -15.14 -9.45
N TYR A 50 13.09 -13.91 -9.30
CA TYR A 50 14.13 -13.55 -8.34
C TYR A 50 13.64 -12.50 -7.34
N GLU A 51 14.14 -12.57 -6.11
CA GLU A 51 14.02 -11.47 -5.14
C GLU A 51 14.86 -10.29 -5.63
N ALA A 52 14.25 -9.11 -5.73
CA ALA A 52 14.91 -7.90 -6.19
C ALA A 52 14.43 -6.67 -5.40
N LYS A 53 15.14 -5.56 -5.59
CA LYS A 53 14.82 -4.27 -4.98
C LYS A 53 14.68 -3.18 -6.04
N VAL A 54 13.66 -2.35 -5.92
CA VAL A 54 13.50 -1.14 -6.73
C VAL A 54 14.53 -0.12 -6.29
N VAL A 55 15.40 0.29 -7.20
CA VAL A 55 16.45 1.29 -6.95
C VAL A 55 15.91 2.69 -7.23
N THR A 56 15.36 2.90 -8.42
CA THR A 56 14.76 4.17 -8.84
C THR A 56 13.48 3.95 -9.64
N VAL A 57 12.60 4.95 -9.63
CA VAL A 57 11.37 4.99 -10.44
C VAL A 57 11.39 6.22 -11.31
N GLU A 58 11.36 6.03 -12.64
CA GLU A 58 11.36 7.11 -13.61
C GLU A 58 10.04 7.13 -14.40
N ILE A 59 9.47 8.32 -14.60
CA ILE A 59 8.28 8.50 -15.44
C ILE A 59 8.77 8.91 -16.82
N LYS A 60 8.65 8.01 -17.80
CA LYS A 60 9.17 8.25 -19.15
C LYS A 60 8.30 9.23 -19.93
N ASN A 61 6.99 8.98 -19.91
CA ASN A 61 5.99 9.86 -20.53
C ASN A 61 4.86 10.16 -19.52
N PRO A 62 4.65 11.43 -19.13
CA PRO A 62 3.57 11.80 -18.21
C PRO A 62 2.17 11.64 -18.82
N TYR A 63 2.06 11.58 -20.15
CA TYR A 63 0.79 11.37 -20.86
C TYR A 63 0.42 9.89 -20.99
N ASP A 64 1.42 9.00 -21.08
CA ASP A 64 1.20 7.55 -21.29
C ASP A 64 1.23 6.76 -19.97
N ASN A 65 1.50 7.43 -18.84
CA ASN A 65 1.65 6.80 -17.52
C ASN A 65 2.62 5.61 -17.51
N THR A 66 3.59 5.59 -18.44
CA THR A 66 4.61 4.55 -18.50
C THR A 66 5.71 4.87 -17.49
N LYS A 67 5.89 3.95 -16.55
CA LYS A 67 6.92 4.01 -15.50
C LYS A 67 8.01 2.99 -15.81
N GLU A 68 9.25 3.43 -15.75
CA GLU A 68 10.42 2.56 -15.82
C GLU A 68 10.99 2.40 -14.41
N TYR A 69 11.35 1.16 -14.08
CA TYR A 69 11.83 0.77 -12.77
C TYR A 69 13.24 0.23 -12.91
N LEU A 70 14.21 0.83 -12.21
CA LEU A 70 15.54 0.25 -12.09
C LEU A 70 15.51 -0.84 -11.02
N ILE A 71 15.75 -2.09 -11.42
CA ILE A 71 15.69 -3.26 -10.56
C ILE A 71 17.10 -3.76 -10.25
N HIS A 72 17.40 -3.98 -8.97
CA HIS A 72 18.63 -4.65 -8.52
C HIS A 72 18.30 -6.04 -7.98
N TYR A 73 18.81 -7.07 -8.65
CA TYR A 73 18.77 -8.45 -8.18
C TYR A 73 19.72 -8.62 -7.00
N LYS A 74 19.28 -9.40 -6.00
CA LYS A 74 20.05 -9.67 -4.79
C LYS A 74 21.15 -10.70 -5.03
#